data_AF-A0AAN6Q1D0-F1
#
_entry.id   AF-A0AAN6Q1D0-F1
#
_cell.length_a   1.000
_cell.length_b   1.000
_cell.length_c   1.000
_cell.angle_alpha   90.00
_cell.angle_beta   90.00
_cell.angle_gamma   90.00
#
_symmetry.space_group_name_H-M   'P 1'
#
loop_
_entity.id
_entity.type
_entity.pdbx_description
1 polymer ?
#
loop_
_entity_poly.entity_id
_entity_poly.type
_entity_poly.pdbx_seq_one_letter_code
_entity_poly.pdbx_strand_id
1 'polypeptide(L)'
;MGPSGIPSEQTTLMALRALAQIDVRPVPDAREGRSEEAVAETRRPALQLLGLEGMDSTSGEAARPQKRTSQRAQEVVDKVSDAAYTIVTQPTVVITGRILEEYVRLQARLGRPESLPQVLDLYASKPTPKLVSGTIKYAERNPNKADSAVDPAVAEVALGAALEAKDLPAAIGILENTYSAKPFLRSKLIKKALLPGIAVAGTPVAIYYVATELAQLQHALQPHIATGFAFAGAICYVGFTATIGMVAHFTANDQMKRVTWALGTPLRHRWLYEEERAALDKIACSFGFSEEHRYGEEEGEEFLWLREYILNRSMILDAVDLMPGMN
;
A
#
# COMPACT_ATOMS: atom_id res chain seq x y z
N MET A 1 -24.35 -9.21 25.66
CA MET A 1 -23.72 -10.54 25.61
C MET A 1 -24.19 -11.22 24.34
N GLY A 2 -23.32 -11.38 23.34
CA GLY A 2 -23.66 -12.07 22.09
C GLY A 2 -23.87 -13.57 22.33
N PRO A 3 -24.55 -14.29 21.41
CA PRO A 3 -24.84 -15.71 21.58
C PRO A 3 -23.53 -16.50 21.75
N SER A 4 -23.42 -17.14 22.92
CA SER A 4 -22.38 -18.04 23.42
C SER A 4 -21.28 -18.46 22.41
N GLY A 5 -20.14 -17.78 22.47
CA GLY A 5 -18.85 -18.26 21.92
C GLY A 5 -18.25 -17.45 20.78
N ILE A 6 -19.04 -16.64 20.06
CA ILE A 6 -18.53 -15.75 19.01
C ILE A 6 -18.63 -14.30 19.51
N PRO A 7 -17.50 -13.60 19.72
CA PRO A 7 -17.54 -12.20 20.11
C PRO A 7 -18.16 -11.36 19.00
N SER A 8 -19.09 -10.48 19.36
CA SER A 8 -19.70 -9.57 18.39
C SER A 8 -18.66 -8.58 17.86
N GLU A 9 -18.81 -8.15 16.60
CA GLU A 9 -17.92 -7.16 15.96
C GLU A 9 -17.78 -5.88 16.81
N GLN A 10 -18.85 -5.46 17.48
CA GLN A 10 -18.83 -4.30 18.36
C GLN A 10 -17.96 -4.53 19.61
N THR A 11 -17.98 -5.74 20.17
CA THR A 11 -17.15 -6.07 21.34
C THR A 11 -15.66 -6.07 21.00
N THR A 12 -15.29 -6.62 19.84
CA THR A 12 -13.88 -6.62 19.39
C THR A 12 -13.40 -5.22 19.03
N LEU A 13 -14.24 -4.41 18.37
CA LEU A 13 -13.94 -3.00 18.10
C LEU A 13 -13.81 -2.17 19.39
N MET A 14 -14.68 -2.37 20.38
CA MET A 14 -14.56 -1.68 21.67
C MET A 14 -13.28 -2.09 22.41
N ALA A 15 -12.89 -3.37 22.35
CA ALA A 15 -11.63 -3.82 22.93
C ALA A 15 -10.41 -3.17 22.24
N LEU A 16 -10.38 -3.13 20.91
CA LEU A 16 -9.30 -2.47 20.17
C LEU A 16 -9.26 -0.96 20.44
N ARG A 17 -10.41 -0.31 20.55
CA ARG A 17 -10.48 1.13 20.90
C ARG A 17 -10.06 1.39 22.34
N ALA A 18 -10.38 0.51 23.27
CA ALA A 18 -9.89 0.61 24.64
C ALA A 18 -8.36 0.51 24.69
N LEU A 19 -7.76 -0.35 23.86
CA LEU A 19 -6.30 -0.40 23.70
C LEU A 19 -5.74 0.86 23.02
N ALA A 20 -6.44 1.42 22.03
CA ALA A 20 -6.04 2.64 21.33
C ALA A 20 -6.10 3.91 22.19
N GLN A 21 -6.87 3.90 23.28
CA GLN A 21 -6.93 5.00 24.27
C GLN A 21 -5.72 5.01 25.22
N ILE A 22 -4.96 3.92 25.27
CA ILE A 22 -3.69 3.89 26.00
C ILE A 22 -2.69 4.70 25.16
N ASP A 23 -2.58 5.99 25.47
CA ASP A 23 -1.73 6.92 24.74
C ASP A 23 -0.26 6.63 25.09
N VAL A 24 0.33 5.69 24.36
CA VAL A 24 1.77 5.43 24.40
C VAL A 24 2.34 6.01 23.13
N ARG A 25 2.98 7.19 23.24
CA ARG A 25 3.81 7.70 22.16
C ARG A 25 4.96 6.72 21.94
N PRO A 26 5.19 6.23 20.71
CA PRO A 26 6.41 5.51 20.41
C PRO A 26 7.58 6.46 20.69
N VAL A 27 8.52 5.99 21.51
CA VAL A 27 9.81 6.66 21.69
C VAL A 27 10.61 6.37 20.41
N PRO A 28 11.20 7.38 19.76
CA PRO A 28 12.04 7.15 18.58
C PRO A 28 13.12 6.12 18.92
N ASP A 29 13.34 5.21 17.97
CA ASP A 29 14.11 4.00 18.19
C ASP A 29 15.54 4.32 18.67
N ALA A 30 16.04 3.50 19.60
CA ALA A 30 17.40 3.60 20.15
C ALA A 30 18.53 3.45 19.09
N ARG A 31 18.19 3.19 17.81
CA ARG A 31 19.12 3.18 16.67
C ARG A 31 19.54 4.59 16.28
N GLU A 32 18.64 5.58 16.30
CA GLU A 32 19.03 6.99 16.14
C GLU A 32 19.94 7.43 17.29
N GLY A 33 19.66 6.98 18.52
CA GLY A 33 20.54 7.17 19.66
C GLY A 33 21.92 6.52 19.47
N ARG A 34 22.02 5.34 18.84
CA ARG A 34 23.31 4.68 18.53
C ARG A 34 24.07 5.40 17.41
N SER A 35 23.38 5.92 16.41
CA SER A 35 23.97 6.72 15.34
C SER A 35 24.43 8.09 15.85
N GLU A 36 23.65 8.74 16.72
CA GLU A 36 24.05 9.97 17.40
C GLU A 36 25.15 9.73 18.43
N GLU A 37 25.13 8.62 19.17
CA GLU A 37 26.20 8.20 20.07
C GLU A 37 27.48 7.90 19.29
N ALA A 38 27.42 7.24 18.13
CA ALA A 38 28.58 6.99 17.26
C ALA A 38 29.12 8.28 16.62
N VAL A 39 28.25 9.21 16.23
CA VAL A 39 28.63 10.54 15.74
C VAL A 39 29.21 11.40 16.87
N ALA A 40 28.67 11.31 18.08
CA ALA A 40 29.20 11.98 19.27
C ALA A 40 30.54 11.38 19.70
N GLU A 41 30.70 10.06 19.63
CA GLU A 41 31.94 9.34 19.91
C GLU A 41 33.03 9.65 18.87
N THR A 42 32.65 9.92 17.62
CA THR A 42 33.57 10.41 16.57
C THR A 42 33.88 11.91 16.72
N ARG A 43 32.96 12.72 17.25
CA ARG A 43 33.19 14.14 17.55
C ARG A 43 34.12 14.36 18.75
N ARG A 44 34.09 13.48 19.75
CA ARG A 44 34.96 13.55 20.94
C ARG A 44 36.47 13.61 20.61
N PRO A 45 37.05 12.71 19.80
CA PRO A 45 38.46 12.78 19.45
C PRO A 45 38.79 14.00 18.58
N ALA A 46 37.86 14.47 17.75
CA ALA A 46 38.03 15.70 16.98
C ALA A 46 38.03 16.95 17.88
N LEU A 47 37.16 17.01 18.89
CA LEU A 47 37.11 18.06 19.90
C LEU A 47 38.35 18.05 20.82
N GLN A 48 38.88 16.86 21.11
CA GLN A 48 40.11 16.67 21.88
C GLN A 48 41.36 17.13 21.11
N LEU A 49 41.39 16.94 19.77
CA LEU A 49 42.43 17.48 18.88
C LEU A 49 42.35 18.99 18.71
N LEU A 50 41.15 19.58 18.84
CA LEU A 50 40.89 21.02 18.75
C LEU A 50 41.03 21.76 20.10
N GLY A 51 41.39 21.05 21.18
CA GLY A 51 41.76 21.66 22.47
C GLY A 51 40.62 22.39 23.19
N LEU A 52 39.36 22.07 22.88
CA LEU A 52 38.18 22.76 23.42
C LEU A 52 37.63 22.16 24.74
N GLU A 53 38.24 21.10 25.27
CA GLU A 53 37.78 20.39 26.49
C GLU A 53 38.33 21.01 27.79
N GLY A 54 38.30 22.35 27.88
CA GLY A 54 38.91 23.10 28.97
C GLY A 54 37.99 24.00 29.78
N MET A 55 36.69 24.06 29.47
CA MET A 55 35.87 25.17 29.97
C MET A 55 34.46 24.85 30.44
N ASP A 56 34.16 23.64 30.93
CA ASP A 56 32.99 23.45 31.78
C ASP A 56 33.23 22.44 32.91
N SER A 57 32.99 22.94 34.11
CA SER A 57 33.33 22.45 35.43
C SER A 57 32.41 21.34 35.96
N THR A 58 33.01 20.43 36.74
CA THR A 58 32.48 19.79 37.95
C THR A 58 30.98 19.96 38.23
N SER A 59 30.20 18.89 38.07
CA SER A 59 28.92 18.66 38.77
C SER A 59 28.47 17.20 38.65
N GLY A 60 28.47 16.51 39.79
CA GLY A 60 27.42 15.57 40.20
C GLY A 60 27.05 14.42 39.28
N GLU A 61 27.47 13.23 39.70
CA GLU A 61 26.78 11.96 39.47
C GLU A 61 25.28 12.09 39.85
N ALA A 62 24.44 12.46 38.89
CA ALA A 62 23.00 12.58 39.06
C ALA A 62 22.29 12.08 37.80
N ALA A 63 21.68 10.89 37.97
CA ALA A 63 20.55 10.39 37.22
C ALA A 63 20.75 10.12 35.71
N ARG A 64 20.87 8.81 35.39
CA ARG A 64 20.34 8.22 34.15
C ARG A 64 18.89 7.73 34.38
N PRO A 65 17.82 8.57 34.35
CA PRO A 65 16.45 8.07 34.43
C PRO A 65 15.87 7.77 33.03
N GLN A 66 16.40 8.38 31.96
CA GLN A 66 15.80 8.30 30.61
C GLN A 66 15.80 6.89 29.99
N LYS A 67 16.83 6.07 30.25
CA LYS A 67 16.95 4.74 29.66
C LYS A 67 15.97 3.71 30.26
N ARG A 68 15.55 3.91 31.51
CA ARG A 68 14.56 3.04 32.19
C ARG A 68 13.13 3.42 31.82
N THR A 69 12.85 4.72 31.62
CA THR A 69 11.53 5.17 31.17
C THR A 69 11.26 4.77 29.73
N SER A 70 12.27 4.80 28.85
CA SER A 70 12.12 4.34 27.45
C SER A 70 11.89 2.83 27.36
N GLN A 71 12.61 2.02 28.15
CA GLN A 71 12.42 0.57 28.21
C GLN A 71 11.03 0.20 28.72
N ARG A 72 10.55 0.85 29.79
CA ARG A 72 9.21 0.59 30.32
C ARG A 72 8.10 1.03 29.34
N ALA A 73 8.31 2.11 28.58
CA ALA A 73 7.39 2.51 27.53
C ALA A 73 7.35 1.50 26.38
N GLN A 74 8.50 1.00 25.94
CA GLN A 74 8.61 -0.06 24.93
C GLN A 74 7.93 -1.36 25.39
N GLU A 75 8.14 -1.79 26.64
CA GLU A 75 7.45 -2.97 27.18
C GLU A 75 5.92 -2.83 27.20
N VAL A 76 5.40 -1.62 27.39
CA VAL A 76 3.95 -1.36 27.32
C VAL A 76 3.48 -1.39 25.87
N VAL A 77 4.23 -0.79 24.93
CA VAL A 77 3.94 -0.88 23.49
C VAL A 77 3.88 -2.34 23.04
N ASP A 78 4.87 -3.14 23.41
CA ASP A 78 4.96 -4.54 23.02
C ASP A 78 3.79 -5.35 23.61
N LYS A 79 3.44 -5.14 24.89
CA LYS A 79 2.27 -5.79 25.50
C LYS A 79 0.94 -5.39 24.85
N VAL A 80 0.79 -4.11 24.44
CA VAL A 80 -0.42 -3.63 23.76
C VAL A 80 -0.49 -4.22 22.35
N SER A 81 0.63 -4.27 21.63
CA SER A 81 0.74 -4.90 20.32
C SER A 81 0.42 -6.40 20.39
N ASP A 82 1.02 -7.12 21.33
CA ASP A 82 0.79 -8.56 21.56
C ASP A 82 -0.66 -8.85 21.94
N ALA A 83 -1.25 -8.00 22.80
CA ALA A 83 -2.66 -8.11 23.16
C ALA A 83 -3.57 -7.90 21.94
N ALA A 84 -3.31 -6.86 21.14
CA ALA A 84 -4.06 -6.60 19.91
C ALA A 84 -3.93 -7.74 18.90
N TYR A 85 -2.71 -8.24 18.70
CA TYR A 85 -2.41 -9.38 17.83
C TYR A 85 -3.13 -10.65 18.30
N THR A 86 -3.10 -10.94 19.61
CA THR A 86 -3.79 -12.09 20.20
C THR A 86 -5.31 -11.99 20.02
N ILE A 87 -5.89 -10.80 20.16
CA ILE A 87 -7.32 -10.59 19.94
C ILE A 87 -7.70 -10.87 18.47
N VAL A 88 -6.92 -10.37 17.51
CA VAL A 88 -7.23 -10.50 16.08
C VAL A 88 -6.99 -11.92 15.56
N THR A 89 -6.00 -12.63 16.11
CA THR A 89 -5.64 -14.00 15.70
C THR A 89 -6.56 -15.08 16.27
N GLN A 90 -7.33 -14.78 17.33
CA GLN A 90 -8.26 -15.74 17.94
C GLN A 90 -9.21 -16.38 16.90
N PRO A 91 -9.34 -17.72 16.86
CA PRO A 91 -10.15 -18.43 15.85
C PRO A 91 -11.62 -17.99 15.80
N THR A 92 -12.17 -17.57 16.94
CA THR A 92 -13.58 -17.18 17.10
C THR A 92 -13.88 -15.76 16.57
N VAL A 93 -12.86 -14.94 16.30
CA VAL A 93 -13.01 -13.56 15.86
C VAL A 93 -13.04 -13.48 14.33
N VAL A 94 -14.12 -12.94 13.77
CA VAL A 94 -14.19 -12.62 12.34
C VAL A 94 -13.45 -11.31 12.10
N ILE A 95 -12.45 -11.30 11.22
CA ILE A 95 -11.75 -10.07 10.83
C ILE A 95 -12.57 -9.38 9.74
N THR A 96 -13.34 -8.37 10.13
CA THR A 96 -14.05 -7.46 9.22
C THR A 96 -13.11 -6.32 8.78
N GLY A 97 -13.37 -5.68 7.64
CA GLY A 97 -12.54 -4.56 7.14
C GLY A 97 -12.37 -3.41 8.15
N ARG A 98 -13.39 -3.12 8.96
CA ARG A 98 -13.33 -2.13 10.04
C ARG A 98 -12.37 -2.52 11.17
N ILE A 99 -12.34 -3.80 11.53
CA ILE A 99 -11.43 -4.34 12.55
C ILE A 99 -10.00 -4.25 12.03
N LEU A 100 -9.78 -4.60 10.75
CA LEU A 100 -8.48 -4.50 10.11
C LEU A 100 -7.98 -3.05 10.07
N GLU A 101 -8.84 -2.10 9.70
CA GLU A 101 -8.51 -0.67 9.67
C GLU A 101 -8.08 -0.14 11.05
N GLU A 102 -8.86 -0.42 12.09
CA GLU A 102 -8.54 0.00 13.46
C GLU A 102 -7.25 -0.68 13.97
N TYR A 103 -7.02 -1.95 13.62
CA TYR A 103 -5.79 -2.66 13.96
C TYR A 103 -4.57 -2.05 13.27
N VAL A 104 -4.65 -1.78 11.96
CA VAL A 104 -3.57 -1.14 11.20
C VAL A 104 -3.26 0.24 11.75
N ARG A 105 -4.28 1.05 12.06
CA ARG A 105 -4.09 2.36 12.70
C ARG A 105 -3.45 2.25 14.07
N LEU A 106 -3.82 1.26 14.86
CA LEU A 106 -3.22 1.01 16.17
C LEU A 106 -1.73 0.65 16.00
N GLN A 107 -1.39 -0.28 15.11
CA GLN A 107 -0.01 -0.68 14.88
C GLN A 107 0.85 0.42 14.25
N ALA A 108 0.27 1.24 13.36
CA ALA A 108 0.91 2.43 12.82
C ALA A 108 1.27 3.43 13.93
N ARG A 109 0.38 3.66 14.89
CA ARG A 109 0.64 4.52 16.05
C ARG A 109 1.71 3.95 16.98
N LEU A 110 1.79 2.62 17.10
CA LEU A 110 2.77 1.94 17.95
C LEU A 110 4.16 1.80 17.30
N GLY A 111 4.28 2.03 15.98
CA GLY A 111 5.54 1.88 15.25
C GLY A 111 6.01 0.43 15.12
N ARG A 112 5.10 -0.54 15.18
CA ARG A 112 5.41 -1.99 15.15
C ARG A 112 4.77 -2.68 13.94
N PRO A 113 5.37 -2.57 12.74
CA PRO A 113 4.79 -3.12 11.52
C PRO A 113 5.01 -4.63 11.34
N GLU A 114 5.88 -5.27 12.12
CA GLU A 114 6.28 -6.69 11.98
C GLU A 114 5.09 -7.66 11.92
N SER A 115 4.01 -7.38 12.65
CA SER A 115 2.80 -8.22 12.70
C SER A 115 1.80 -7.96 11.55
N LEU A 116 1.96 -6.87 10.80
CA LEU A 116 1.01 -6.44 9.77
C LEU A 116 0.91 -7.43 8.60
N PRO A 117 2.03 -7.92 8.00
CA PRO A 117 1.95 -8.88 6.90
C PRO A 117 1.12 -10.11 7.27
N GLN A 118 1.35 -10.67 8.45
CA GLN A 118 0.67 -11.88 8.91
C GLN A 118 -0.83 -11.65 9.12
N VAL A 119 -1.22 -10.52 9.71
CA VAL A 119 -2.64 -10.20 9.93
C VAL A 119 -3.37 -9.93 8.61
N LEU A 120 -2.69 -9.34 7.61
CA LEU A 120 -3.25 -9.13 6.27
C LEU A 120 -3.48 -10.46 5.53
N ASP A 121 -2.56 -11.41 5.64
CA ASP A 121 -2.78 -12.76 5.10
C ASP A 121 -3.92 -13.50 5.81
N LEU A 122 -3.98 -13.38 7.15
CA LEU A 122 -5.09 -13.92 7.94
C LEU A 122 -6.44 -13.29 7.55
N TYR A 123 -6.49 -12.01 7.21
CA TYR A 123 -7.73 -11.39 6.74
C TYR A 123 -8.29 -12.09 5.50
N ALA A 124 -7.41 -12.50 4.57
CA ALA A 124 -7.81 -13.19 3.34
C ALA A 124 -8.16 -14.67 3.58
N SER A 125 -7.39 -15.37 4.41
CA SER A 125 -7.46 -16.83 4.57
C SER A 125 -8.32 -17.33 5.74
N LYS A 126 -8.59 -16.49 6.75
CA LYS A 126 -9.21 -16.94 8.00
C LYS A 126 -10.63 -17.49 7.80
N PRO A 127 -10.92 -18.71 8.31
CA PRO A 127 -12.24 -19.30 8.20
C PRO A 127 -13.24 -18.56 9.09
N THR A 128 -14.47 -18.40 8.60
CA THR A 128 -15.51 -17.65 9.31
C THR A 128 -16.27 -18.59 10.25
N PRO A 129 -16.25 -18.38 11.57
CA PRO A 129 -17.10 -19.13 12.49
C PRO A 129 -18.58 -18.84 12.20
N LYS A 130 -19.35 -19.91 11.99
CA LYS A 130 -20.81 -19.89 11.86
C LYS A 130 -21.40 -20.75 12.97
N LEU A 131 -22.37 -20.18 13.68
CA LEU A 131 -23.14 -20.93 14.67
C LEU A 131 -24.16 -21.80 13.92
N VAL A 132 -23.93 -23.11 13.85
CA VAL A 132 -24.87 -24.06 13.26
C VAL A 132 -25.34 -24.98 14.38
N SER A 133 -26.61 -24.85 14.75
CA SER A 133 -27.27 -25.70 15.75
C SER A 133 -26.54 -25.77 17.10
N GLY A 134 -26.05 -24.63 17.61
CA GLY A 134 -25.38 -24.55 18.91
C GLY A 134 -23.89 -24.94 18.92
N THR A 135 -23.35 -25.43 17.80
CA THR A 135 -21.93 -25.74 17.62
C THR A 135 -21.26 -24.73 16.67
N ILE A 136 -20.08 -24.24 17.03
CA ILE A 136 -19.29 -23.36 16.17
C ILE A 136 -18.69 -24.21 15.05
N LYS A 137 -19.16 -24.01 13.82
CA LYS A 137 -18.56 -24.59 12.62
C LYS A 137 -17.79 -23.53 11.86
N TYR A 138 -16.58 -23.84 11.44
CA TYR A 138 -15.75 -22.93 10.66
C TYR A 138 -16.04 -23.13 9.17
N ALA A 139 -16.50 -22.09 8.49
CA ALA A 139 -16.66 -22.10 7.05
C ALA A 139 -15.37 -21.60 6.39
N GLU A 140 -14.81 -22.40 5.48
CA GLU A 140 -13.63 -22.00 4.71
C GLU A 140 -13.88 -20.73 3.91
N ARG A 141 -12.96 -19.77 4.04
CA ARG A 141 -12.97 -18.54 3.25
C ARG A 141 -12.09 -18.76 2.03
N ASN A 142 -12.60 -18.39 0.86
CA ASN A 142 -11.78 -18.42 -0.35
C ASN A 142 -10.87 -17.16 -0.36
N PRO A 143 -9.54 -17.32 -0.27
CA PRO A 143 -8.62 -16.20 -0.20
C PRO A 143 -8.51 -15.43 -1.51
N ASN A 144 -9.08 -15.93 -2.62
CA ASN A 144 -9.01 -15.30 -3.94
C ASN A 144 -10.29 -14.51 -4.32
N LYS A 145 -11.25 -14.33 -3.40
CA LYS A 145 -12.47 -13.54 -3.67
C LYS A 145 -12.17 -12.05 -3.67
N ALA A 146 -12.82 -11.29 -4.56
CA ALA A 146 -12.69 -9.83 -4.63
C ALA A 146 -13.14 -9.14 -3.33
N ASP A 147 -14.10 -9.73 -2.62
CA ASP A 147 -14.59 -9.23 -1.32
C ASP A 147 -13.58 -9.41 -0.18
N SER A 148 -12.54 -10.24 -0.38
CA SER A 148 -11.42 -10.38 0.54
C SER A 148 -10.28 -9.41 0.23
N ALA A 149 -10.45 -8.49 -0.72
CA ALA A 149 -9.45 -7.48 -1.02
C ALA A 149 -9.36 -6.46 0.12
N VAL A 150 -8.13 -6.15 0.52
CA VAL A 150 -7.83 -5.07 1.46
C VAL A 150 -8.14 -3.73 0.79
N ASP A 151 -8.68 -2.79 1.54
CA ASP A 151 -8.94 -1.43 1.05
C ASP A 151 -7.59 -0.73 0.77
N PRO A 152 -7.40 -0.11 -0.41
CA PRO A 152 -6.18 0.64 -0.71
C PRO A 152 -5.84 1.70 0.35
N ALA A 153 -6.83 2.35 0.96
CA ALA A 153 -6.57 3.33 2.01
C ALA A 153 -5.92 2.71 3.26
N VAL A 154 -6.34 1.50 3.62
CA VAL A 154 -5.75 0.76 4.75
C VAL A 154 -4.35 0.23 4.39
N ALA A 155 -4.17 -0.21 3.14
CA ALA A 155 -2.87 -0.65 2.64
C ALA A 155 -1.83 0.48 2.62
N GLU A 156 -2.22 1.70 2.23
CA GLU A 156 -1.35 2.88 2.29
C GLU A 156 -0.91 3.23 3.72
N VAL A 157 -1.81 3.18 4.70
CA VAL A 157 -1.45 3.43 6.11
C VAL A 157 -0.53 2.34 6.64
N ALA A 158 -0.80 1.08 6.32
CA ALA A 158 0.06 -0.04 6.70
C ALA A 158 1.47 0.09 6.09
N LEU A 159 1.55 0.43 4.79
CA LEU A 159 2.82 0.65 4.11
C LEU A 159 3.58 1.82 4.74
N GLY A 160 2.92 2.96 4.95
CA GLY A 160 3.51 4.13 5.59
C GLY A 160 4.11 3.81 6.96
N ALA A 161 3.40 3.05 7.80
CA ALA A 161 3.92 2.59 9.08
C ALA A 161 5.18 1.72 8.97
N ALA A 162 5.25 0.86 7.96
CA ALA A 162 6.44 0.03 7.71
C ALA A 162 7.63 0.86 7.19
N LEU A 163 7.36 1.87 6.35
CA LEU A 163 8.39 2.80 5.88
C LEU A 163 8.94 3.68 7.01
N GLU A 164 8.07 4.16 7.91
CA GLU A 164 8.46 4.94 9.09
C GLU A 164 9.36 4.12 10.04
N ALA A 165 9.04 2.83 10.24
CA ALA A 165 9.86 1.92 11.03
C ALA A 165 11.13 1.43 10.30
N LYS A 166 11.31 1.76 9.01
CA LYS A 166 12.43 1.29 8.16
C LYS A 166 12.60 -0.23 8.16
N ASP A 167 11.49 -0.98 8.14
CA ASP A 167 11.48 -2.44 8.09
C ASP A 167 11.13 -2.92 6.67
N LEU A 168 12.14 -3.27 5.88
CA LEU A 168 11.99 -3.66 4.48
C LEU A 168 11.22 -5.00 4.32
N PRO A 169 11.54 -6.08 5.06
CA PRO A 169 10.73 -7.30 5.05
C PRO A 169 9.24 -7.06 5.34
N ALA A 170 8.91 -6.22 6.34
CA ALA A 170 7.51 -5.91 6.64
C ALA A 170 6.83 -5.13 5.51
N ALA A 171 7.51 -4.15 4.91
CA ALA A 171 6.97 -3.37 3.80
C ALA A 171 6.63 -4.23 2.58
N ILE A 172 7.52 -5.17 2.22
CA ILE A 172 7.28 -6.09 1.09
C ILE A 172 6.22 -7.13 1.43
N GLY A 173 6.19 -7.66 2.66
CA GLY A 173 5.12 -8.55 3.10
C GLY A 173 3.74 -7.89 3.04
N ILE A 174 3.64 -6.59 3.39
CA ILE A 174 2.41 -5.81 3.24
C ILE A 174 2.05 -5.66 1.76
N LEU A 175 3.02 -5.32 0.90
CA LEU A 175 2.81 -5.18 -0.54
C LEU A 175 2.29 -6.48 -1.18
N GLU A 176 2.87 -7.62 -0.81
CA GLU A 176 2.48 -8.93 -1.31
C GLU A 176 1.05 -9.31 -0.93
N ASN A 177 0.65 -9.01 0.31
CA ASN A 177 -0.67 -9.33 0.84
C ASN A 177 -1.74 -8.28 0.48
N THR A 178 -1.36 -7.14 -0.12
CA THR A 178 -2.28 -6.07 -0.52
C THR A 178 -2.31 -5.88 -2.04
N TYR A 179 -1.36 -5.15 -2.61
CA TYR A 179 -1.37 -4.73 -4.02
C TYR A 179 -1.07 -5.88 -4.99
N SER A 180 -0.17 -6.79 -4.62
CA SER A 180 0.15 -7.97 -5.43
C SER A 180 -0.89 -9.09 -5.28
N ALA A 181 -1.82 -8.98 -4.33
CA ALA A 181 -2.72 -10.07 -4.00
C ALA A 181 -3.80 -10.27 -5.09
N LYS A 182 -4.09 -11.54 -5.41
CA LYS A 182 -5.14 -11.90 -6.40
C LYS A 182 -6.53 -11.27 -6.10
N PRO A 183 -6.98 -11.17 -4.83
CA PRO A 183 -8.19 -10.42 -4.47
C PRO A 183 -8.20 -8.98 -4.95
N PHE A 184 -7.07 -8.28 -4.77
CA PHE A 184 -6.95 -6.87 -5.12
C PHE A 184 -7.01 -6.68 -6.64
N LEU A 185 -6.30 -7.50 -7.41
CA LEU A 185 -6.38 -7.46 -8.87
C LEU A 185 -7.81 -7.69 -9.39
N ARG A 186 -8.55 -8.63 -8.78
CA ARG A 186 -9.95 -8.89 -9.12
C ARG A 186 -10.87 -7.75 -8.72
N SER A 187 -10.72 -7.19 -7.52
CA SER A 187 -11.53 -6.07 -7.07
C SER A 187 -11.24 -4.81 -7.90
N LYS A 188 -9.99 -4.60 -8.31
CA LYS A 188 -9.58 -3.55 -9.24
C LYS A 188 -10.22 -3.72 -10.60
N LEU A 189 -10.24 -4.92 -11.17
CA LEU A 189 -10.93 -5.19 -12.43
C LEU A 189 -12.41 -4.81 -12.33
N ILE A 190 -13.09 -5.22 -11.26
CA ILE A 190 -14.51 -4.90 -11.07
C ILE A 190 -14.71 -3.40 -10.86
N LYS A 191 -13.92 -2.73 -10.01
CA LYS A 191 -14.13 -1.32 -9.67
C LYS A 191 -13.69 -0.36 -10.78
N LYS A 192 -12.54 -0.61 -11.40
CA LYS A 192 -11.93 0.30 -12.39
C LYS A 192 -12.28 -0.04 -13.85
N ALA A 193 -12.55 -1.31 -14.19
CA ALA A 193 -12.90 -1.66 -15.58
C ALA A 193 -14.41 -1.68 -15.86
N LEU A 194 -15.26 -1.78 -14.83
CA LEU A 194 -16.71 -1.85 -15.02
C LEU A 194 -17.28 -0.56 -15.62
N LEU A 195 -16.93 0.59 -15.05
CA LEU A 195 -17.44 1.89 -15.52
C LEU A 195 -17.07 2.16 -16.99
N PRO A 196 -15.79 2.10 -17.41
CA PRO A 196 -15.45 2.27 -18.82
C PRO A 196 -16.02 1.13 -19.69
N GLY A 197 -16.13 -0.10 -19.18
CA GLY A 197 -16.76 -1.22 -19.89
C GLY A 197 -18.22 -0.96 -20.24
N ILE A 198 -19.00 -0.41 -19.30
CA ILE A 198 -20.40 0.00 -19.54
C ILE A 198 -20.44 1.14 -20.56
N ALA A 199 -19.55 2.11 -20.46
CA ALA A 199 -19.49 3.22 -21.42
C ALA A 199 -19.24 2.72 -22.85
N VAL A 200 -18.24 1.84 -23.04
CA VAL A 200 -17.93 1.24 -24.36
C VAL A 200 -19.11 0.43 -24.90
N ALA A 201 -19.78 -0.36 -24.05
CA ALA A 201 -20.95 -1.14 -24.46
C ALA A 201 -22.17 -0.26 -24.82
N GLY A 202 -22.37 0.85 -24.11
CA GLY A 202 -23.47 1.79 -24.37
C GLY A 202 -23.24 2.73 -25.55
N THR A 203 -21.99 2.90 -25.98
CA THR A 203 -21.60 3.86 -27.01
C THR A 203 -22.27 3.60 -28.38
N PRO A 204 -22.31 2.37 -28.92
CA PRO A 204 -23.01 2.10 -30.19
C PRO A 204 -24.50 2.43 -30.13
N VAL A 205 -25.15 2.17 -28.99
CA VAL A 205 -26.58 2.48 -28.81
C VAL A 205 -26.80 3.99 -28.83
N ALA A 206 -25.99 4.74 -28.09
CA ALA A 206 -26.06 6.21 -28.07
C ALA A 206 -25.80 6.81 -29.47
N ILE A 207 -24.79 6.32 -30.18
CA ILE A 207 -24.47 6.77 -31.54
C ILE A 207 -25.62 6.47 -32.50
N TYR A 208 -26.29 5.31 -32.36
CA TYR A 208 -27.43 4.95 -33.20
C TYR A 208 -28.62 5.92 -33.01
N TYR A 209 -28.92 6.31 -31.77
CA TYR A 209 -29.94 7.32 -31.50
C TYR A 209 -29.56 8.68 -32.11
N VAL A 210 -28.34 9.14 -31.89
CA VAL A 210 -27.85 10.41 -32.47
C VAL A 210 -27.88 10.38 -34.00
N ALA A 211 -27.47 9.27 -34.61
CA ALA A 211 -27.51 9.10 -36.06
C ALA A 211 -28.94 9.14 -36.62
N THR A 212 -29.93 8.65 -35.86
CA THR A 212 -31.34 8.66 -36.26
C THR A 212 -31.92 10.07 -36.26
N GLU A 213 -31.60 10.87 -35.23
CA GLU A 213 -32.00 12.29 -35.17
C GLU A 213 -31.31 13.10 -36.29
N LEU A 214 -30.01 12.88 -36.51
CA LEU A 214 -29.27 13.52 -37.60
C LEU A 214 -29.82 13.16 -38.99
N ALA A 215 -30.32 11.94 -39.17
CA ALA A 215 -30.93 11.51 -40.42
C ALA A 215 -32.25 12.24 -40.73
N GLN A 216 -33.00 12.69 -39.71
CA GLN A 216 -34.24 13.45 -39.91
C GLN A 216 -34.00 14.90 -40.39
N LEU A 217 -32.83 15.46 -40.09
CA LEU A 217 -32.45 16.82 -40.49
C LEU A 217 -32.07 16.94 -41.98
N GLN A 218 -31.84 15.81 -42.67
CA GLN A 218 -31.52 15.80 -44.09
C GLN A 218 -32.70 15.35 -44.97
N HIS A 219 -32.81 15.92 -46.17
CA HIS A 219 -33.86 15.58 -47.14
C HIS A 219 -33.32 14.97 -48.44
N ALA A 220 -32.01 14.74 -48.53
CA ALA A 220 -31.34 14.27 -49.74
C ALA A 220 -31.35 12.74 -49.89
N LEU A 221 -31.26 12.00 -48.78
CA LEU A 221 -31.27 10.53 -48.75
C LEU A 221 -32.52 9.98 -48.06
N GLN A 222 -32.87 8.73 -48.37
CA GLN A 222 -33.86 8.00 -47.58
C GLN A 222 -33.36 7.85 -46.13
N PRO A 223 -34.25 8.01 -45.11
CA PRO A 223 -33.86 8.01 -43.70
C PRO A 223 -33.04 6.79 -43.27
N HIS A 224 -33.36 5.60 -43.79
CA HIS A 224 -32.64 4.37 -43.41
C HIS A 224 -31.18 4.35 -43.93
N ILE A 225 -30.94 4.85 -45.13
CA ILE A 225 -29.60 4.91 -45.74
C ILE A 225 -28.79 6.01 -45.05
N ALA A 226 -29.43 7.14 -44.76
CA ALA A 226 -28.87 8.27 -44.04
C ALA A 226 -28.35 7.86 -42.64
N THR A 227 -29.17 7.16 -41.85
CA THR A 227 -28.78 6.68 -40.52
C THR A 227 -27.60 5.71 -40.61
N GLY A 228 -27.59 4.81 -41.60
CA GLY A 228 -26.49 3.86 -41.80
C GLY A 228 -25.15 4.54 -42.03
N PHE A 229 -25.09 5.54 -42.91
CA PHE A 229 -23.86 6.29 -43.17
C PHE A 229 -23.44 7.14 -41.96
N ALA A 230 -24.38 7.83 -41.32
CA ALA A 230 -24.09 8.65 -40.14
C ALA A 230 -23.58 7.80 -38.96
N PHE A 231 -24.21 6.65 -38.71
CA PHE A 231 -23.80 5.69 -37.70
C PHE A 231 -22.41 5.12 -37.99
N ALA A 232 -22.16 4.67 -39.22
CA ALA A 232 -20.86 4.11 -39.62
C ALA A 232 -19.74 5.16 -39.50
N GLY A 233 -19.98 6.40 -39.92
CA GLY A 233 -19.01 7.49 -39.77
C GLY A 233 -18.72 7.82 -38.32
N ALA A 234 -19.77 7.97 -37.50
CA ALA A 234 -19.64 8.34 -36.09
C ALA A 234 -18.97 7.24 -35.26
N ILE A 235 -19.35 5.96 -35.44
CA ILE A 235 -18.74 4.86 -34.70
C ILE A 235 -17.27 4.65 -35.10
N CYS A 236 -16.94 4.90 -36.37
CA CYS A 236 -15.57 4.85 -36.88
C CYS A 236 -14.71 5.95 -36.24
N TYR A 237 -15.20 7.19 -36.21
CA TYR A 237 -14.51 8.31 -35.56
C TYR A 237 -14.31 8.08 -34.07
N VAL A 238 -15.36 7.66 -33.35
CA VAL A 238 -15.28 7.37 -31.91
C VAL A 238 -14.37 6.16 -31.66
N GLY A 239 -14.44 5.12 -32.48
CA GLY A 239 -13.58 3.95 -32.37
C GLY A 239 -12.10 4.30 -32.51
N PHE A 240 -11.73 5.06 -33.55
CA PHE A 240 -10.33 5.46 -33.77
C PHE A 240 -9.81 6.44 -32.72
N THR A 241 -10.61 7.42 -32.30
CA THR A 241 -10.19 8.36 -31.25
C THR A 241 -10.08 7.68 -29.89
N ALA A 242 -10.98 6.73 -29.57
CA ALA A 242 -10.92 5.95 -28.34
C ALA A 242 -9.70 5.02 -28.28
N THR A 243 -9.31 4.38 -29.38
CA THR A 243 -8.12 3.53 -29.40
C THR A 243 -6.84 4.34 -29.17
N ILE A 244 -6.72 5.51 -29.79
CA ILE A 244 -5.58 6.43 -29.55
C ILE A 244 -5.56 6.89 -28.10
N GLY A 245 -6.70 7.32 -27.54
CA GLY A 245 -6.80 7.74 -26.14
C GLY A 245 -6.47 6.62 -25.16
N MET A 246 -6.88 5.38 -25.47
CA MET A 246 -6.57 4.21 -24.67
C MET A 246 -5.07 3.89 -24.67
N VAL A 247 -4.41 3.96 -25.84
CA VAL A 247 -2.95 3.81 -25.93
C VAL A 247 -2.26 4.89 -25.11
N ALA A 248 -2.63 6.17 -25.31
CA ALA A 248 -2.05 7.30 -24.58
C ALA A 248 -2.17 7.13 -23.05
N HIS A 249 -3.35 6.72 -22.57
CA HIS A 249 -3.59 6.48 -21.15
C HIS A 249 -2.75 5.31 -20.60
N PHE A 250 -2.58 4.23 -21.35
CA PHE A 250 -1.75 3.09 -20.91
C PHE A 250 -0.24 3.32 -21.06
N THR A 251 0.17 4.31 -21.85
CA THR A 251 1.58 4.67 -22.05
C THR A 251 2.06 5.82 -21.18
N ALA A 252 1.17 6.49 -20.44
CA ALA A 252 1.54 7.59 -19.55
C ALA A 252 2.47 7.10 -18.42
N ASN A 253 3.63 7.76 -18.28
CA ASN A 253 4.70 7.39 -17.35
C ASN A 253 5.02 8.49 -16.32
N ASP A 254 4.26 9.59 -16.27
CA ASP A 254 4.56 10.76 -15.42
C ASP A 254 4.58 10.44 -13.92
N GLN A 255 3.94 9.34 -13.51
CA GLN A 255 3.88 8.87 -12.14
C GLN A 255 5.08 7.99 -11.71
N MET A 256 6.05 7.73 -12.60
CA MET A 256 7.20 6.87 -12.33
C MET A 256 8.40 7.73 -11.92
N LYS A 257 8.89 7.55 -10.69
CA LYS A 257 10.08 8.25 -10.20
C LYS A 257 11.34 7.41 -10.36
N ARG A 258 11.43 6.33 -9.57
CA ARG A 258 12.59 5.43 -9.54
C ARG A 258 12.30 4.09 -10.19
N VAL A 259 11.08 3.58 -10.00
CA VAL A 259 10.67 2.26 -10.52
C VAL A 259 9.87 2.39 -11.80
N THR A 260 10.40 1.84 -12.89
CA THR A 260 9.77 1.79 -14.21
C THR A 260 9.44 0.39 -14.66
N TRP A 261 8.62 0.27 -15.70
CA TRP A 261 8.38 -1.00 -16.37
C TRP A 261 9.57 -1.39 -17.24
N ALA A 262 9.95 -2.68 -17.20
CA ALA A 262 10.92 -3.21 -18.14
C ALA A 262 10.44 -3.09 -19.59
N LEU A 263 11.39 -3.00 -20.51
CA LEU A 263 11.09 -3.01 -21.94
C LEU A 263 10.41 -4.33 -22.32
N GLY A 264 9.34 -4.25 -23.13
CA GLY A 264 8.57 -5.42 -23.57
C GLY A 264 7.42 -5.82 -22.64
N THR A 265 7.24 -5.20 -21.47
CA THR A 265 6.10 -5.50 -20.58
C THR A 265 4.78 -5.08 -21.23
N PRO A 266 3.79 -5.99 -21.40
CA PRO A 266 2.55 -5.69 -22.11
C PRO A 266 1.67 -4.68 -21.35
N LEU A 267 0.97 -3.80 -22.07
CA LEU A 267 0.14 -2.73 -21.48
C LEU A 267 -0.88 -3.23 -20.46
N ARG A 268 -1.48 -4.42 -20.70
CA ARG A 268 -2.42 -5.04 -19.74
C ARG A 268 -1.77 -5.34 -18.38
N HIS A 269 -0.51 -5.77 -18.40
CA HIS A 269 0.23 -6.12 -17.19
C HIS A 269 0.59 -4.84 -16.44
N ARG A 270 1.08 -3.82 -17.16
CA ARG A 270 1.33 -2.49 -16.60
C ARG A 270 0.10 -1.94 -15.90
N TRP A 271 -1.04 -1.95 -16.60
CA TRP A 271 -2.29 -1.48 -16.02
C TRP A 271 -2.71 -2.30 -14.82
N LEU A 272 -2.61 -3.63 -14.82
CA LEU A 272 -3.03 -4.47 -13.68
C LEU A 272 -2.18 -4.21 -12.43
N TYR A 273 -0.87 -4.09 -12.59
CA TYR A 273 0.10 -4.01 -11.48
C TYR A 273 0.61 -2.58 -11.21
N GLU A 274 -0.05 -1.55 -11.73
CA GLU A 274 0.37 -0.16 -11.54
C GLU A 274 0.43 0.29 -10.07
N GLU A 275 -0.52 -0.13 -9.21
CA GLU A 275 -0.47 0.22 -7.78
C GLU A 275 0.65 -0.53 -7.06
N GLU A 276 0.99 -1.74 -7.51
CA GLU A 276 2.13 -2.47 -6.98
C GLU A 276 3.43 -1.75 -7.33
N ARG A 277 3.59 -1.32 -8.59
CA ARG A 277 4.73 -0.49 -9.02
C ARG A 277 4.81 0.80 -8.20
N ALA A 278 3.69 1.51 -8.02
CA ALA A 278 3.65 2.74 -7.24
C ALA A 278 4.03 2.53 -5.77
N ALA A 279 3.64 1.41 -5.17
CA ALA A 279 4.04 1.06 -3.81
C ALA A 279 5.52 0.66 -3.72
N LEU A 280 6.06 -0.08 -4.70
CA LEU A 280 7.50 -0.35 -4.82
C LEU A 280 8.32 0.91 -5.04
N ASP A 281 7.80 1.88 -5.80
CA ASP A 281 8.43 3.18 -6.02
C ASP A 281 8.54 3.97 -4.71
N LYS A 282 7.49 3.93 -3.87
CA LYS A 282 7.51 4.51 -2.51
C LYS A 282 8.54 3.83 -1.61
N ILE A 283 8.58 2.50 -1.62
CA ILE A 283 9.57 1.71 -0.85
C ILE A 283 10.99 2.09 -1.31
N ALA A 284 11.26 2.10 -2.61
CA ALA A 284 12.56 2.49 -3.14
C ALA A 284 12.94 3.92 -2.71
N CYS A 285 12.01 4.88 -2.79
CA CYS A 285 12.26 6.26 -2.39
C CYS A 285 12.52 6.41 -0.87
N SER A 286 11.93 5.57 -0.02
CA SER A 286 12.11 5.66 1.44
C SER A 286 13.34 4.94 1.97
N PHE A 287 13.73 3.83 1.33
CA PHE A 287 14.92 3.05 1.72
C PHE A 287 16.20 3.57 1.07
N GLY A 288 16.09 4.22 -0.09
CA GLY A 288 17.19 4.90 -0.72
C GLY A 288 17.41 6.34 -0.25
N PHE A 289 18.34 7.02 -0.91
CA PHE A 289 18.49 8.46 -0.80
C PHE A 289 17.21 9.15 -1.29
N SER A 290 16.83 10.23 -0.61
CA SER A 290 15.73 11.09 -1.07
C SER A 290 16.17 12.04 -2.19
N GLU A 291 17.48 12.27 -2.34
CA GLU A 291 18.08 13.22 -3.26
C GLU A 291 18.24 12.63 -4.67
N GLU A 292 17.60 13.24 -5.67
CA GLU A 292 17.57 12.74 -7.06
C GLU A 292 18.95 12.54 -7.70
N HIS A 293 19.92 13.38 -7.36
CA HIS A 293 21.28 13.33 -7.91
C HIS A 293 22.13 12.19 -7.37
N ARG A 294 21.67 11.49 -6.32
CA ARG A 294 22.38 10.36 -5.69
C ARG A 294 21.71 9.02 -5.98
N TYR A 295 20.65 9.03 -6.79
CA TYR A 295 20.01 7.80 -7.23
C TYR A 295 21.03 6.97 -8.02
N GLY A 296 21.11 5.67 -7.71
CA GLY A 296 22.09 4.76 -8.30
C GLY A 296 23.43 4.63 -7.54
N GLU A 297 23.73 5.49 -6.56
CA GLU A 297 24.91 5.36 -5.69
C GLU A 297 24.65 4.49 -4.44
N GLU A 298 23.45 3.92 -4.33
CA GLU A 298 23.01 3.18 -3.15
C GLU A 298 23.60 1.76 -3.12
N GLU A 299 24.48 1.54 -2.14
CA GLU A 299 25.07 0.23 -1.86
C GLU A 299 24.56 -0.28 -0.52
N GLY A 300 23.92 -1.45 -0.53
CA GLY A 300 23.42 -2.12 0.67
C GLY A 300 22.84 -3.48 0.31
N GLU A 301 23.02 -4.48 1.17
CA GLU A 301 22.50 -5.84 0.95
C GLU A 301 20.96 -5.83 0.77
N GLU A 302 20.28 -5.10 1.64
CA GLU A 302 18.81 -4.94 1.59
C GLU A 302 18.34 -4.24 0.31
N PHE A 303 19.11 -3.24 -0.15
CA PHE A 303 18.79 -2.49 -1.36
C PHE A 303 19.07 -3.30 -2.63
N LEU A 304 20.15 -4.09 -2.66
CA LEU A 304 20.44 -5.04 -3.74
C LEU A 304 19.35 -6.11 -3.83
N TRP A 305 18.89 -6.63 -2.69
CA TRP A 305 17.79 -7.57 -2.65
C TRP A 305 16.48 -6.93 -3.15
N LEU A 306 16.18 -5.69 -2.76
CA LEU A 306 15.03 -4.94 -3.29
C LEU A 306 15.12 -4.77 -4.82
N ARG A 307 16.30 -4.46 -5.34
CA ARG A 307 16.53 -4.33 -6.79
C ARG A 307 16.28 -5.65 -7.53
N GLU A 308 16.78 -6.76 -7.00
CA GLU A 308 16.53 -8.10 -7.56
C GLU A 308 15.03 -8.46 -7.50
N TYR A 309 14.37 -8.14 -6.39
CA TYR A 309 12.94 -8.35 -6.21
C TYR A 309 12.11 -7.59 -7.27
N ILE A 310 12.42 -6.30 -7.48
CA ILE A 310 11.78 -5.45 -8.50
C ILE A 310 12.03 -6.02 -9.90
N LEU A 311 13.26 -6.45 -10.20
CA LEU A 311 13.63 -7.02 -11.49
C LEU A 311 12.84 -8.29 -11.81
N ASN A 312 12.66 -9.17 -10.81
CA ASN A 312 11.87 -10.40 -10.95
C ASN A 312 10.39 -10.14 -11.31
N ARG A 313 9.90 -8.92 -11.07
CA ARG A 313 8.52 -8.50 -11.38
C ARG A 313 8.38 -7.70 -12.69
N SER A 314 9.37 -7.80 -13.59
CA SER A 314 9.39 -7.08 -14.88
C SER A 314 9.39 -5.55 -14.73
N MET A 315 9.97 -5.07 -13.64
CA MET A 315 10.21 -3.66 -13.36
C MET A 315 11.71 -3.41 -13.28
N ILE A 316 12.14 -2.17 -13.47
CA ILE A 316 13.54 -1.76 -13.39
C ILE A 316 13.62 -0.66 -12.34
N LEU A 317 14.53 -0.84 -11.38
CA LEU A 317 14.89 0.19 -10.41
C LEU A 317 15.98 1.07 -11.02
N ASP A 318 15.79 2.39 -10.92
CA ASP A 318 16.71 3.42 -11.41
C ASP A 318 17.05 3.21 -12.89
N ALA A 319 16.04 3.30 -13.74
CA ALA A 319 16.24 3.29 -15.19
C ALA A 319 17.05 4.52 -15.63
N VAL A 320 18.01 4.30 -16.53
CA VAL A 320 18.90 5.34 -17.07
C VAL A 320 18.10 6.51 -17.65
N ASP A 321 17.00 6.22 -18.33
CA ASP A 321 16.09 7.20 -18.96
C ASP A 321 15.31 8.07 -17.96
N LEU A 322 15.49 7.89 -16.65
CA LEU A 322 14.88 8.74 -15.61
C LEU A 322 15.93 9.36 -14.69
N MET A 323 17.22 9.08 -14.91
CA MET A 323 18.27 9.69 -14.10
C MET A 323 18.46 11.15 -14.51
N PRO A 324 18.46 12.10 -13.56
CA PRO A 324 18.69 13.50 -13.85
C PRO A 324 20.10 13.68 -14.46
N GLY A 325 20.16 14.31 -15.63
CA GLY A 325 21.40 14.56 -16.36
C GLY A 325 21.75 13.55 -17.46
N MET A 326 20.94 12.49 -17.64
CA MET A 326 21.09 11.51 -18.73
C MET A 326 20.01 11.63 -19.83
N ASN A 327 19.03 12.52 -19.65
CA ASN A 327 17.94 12.84 -20.60
C ASN A 327 18.12 14.17 -21.32
#